data_AF-A0A844MJE0-F1
#
_entry.id   AF-A0A844MJE0-F1
#
_cell.length_a   1.000
_cell.length_b   1.000
_cell.length_c   1.000
_cell.angle_alpha   90.00
_cell.angle_beta   90.00
_cell.angle_gamma   90.00
#
_symmetry.space_group_name_H-M   'P 1'
#
loop_
_entity.id
_entity.type
_entity.pdbx_description
1 polymer ?
#
loop_
_entity_poly.entity_id
_entity_poly.type
_entity_poly.pdbx_seq_one_letter_code
_entity_poly.pdbx_strand_id
1 'polypeptide(L)'
;MPKNNQPQKSDAVLGGQNSVPANIAVLGGLEGVQMRLASANLKDRVSAISEALKYGNAGLDLVIESLRNKSWQVQRQAYLLLKNQNESQIKIALQELKTSYPYRQVHHKYTLNDGHSQKFASLTISNARNMLITSSEDSQIKFWNLDTKELIYTLVNNSSVKSISIDSDAQFLVSGGNDCLVKLWNLDTKELIHTFVGHSSSIESVSLNSYCRLIASGSLDKTVKNRKSNGTNIKA
;
A
#
# COMPACT_ATOMS: atom_id res chain seq x y z
N MET A 1 -42.82 -30.41 -15.88
CA MET A 1 -42.39 -29.30 -15.00
C MET A 1 -40.93 -29.53 -14.64
N PRO A 2 -39.99 -28.65 -15.02
CA PRO A 2 -38.60 -28.80 -14.63
C PRO A 2 -38.45 -28.53 -13.14
N LYS A 3 -37.91 -29.49 -12.38
CA LYS A 3 -37.54 -29.29 -10.98
C LYS A 3 -36.40 -28.27 -10.92
N ASN A 4 -36.57 -27.24 -10.10
CA ASN A 4 -35.58 -26.20 -9.86
C ASN A 4 -34.39 -26.81 -9.09
N ASN A 5 -33.41 -27.37 -9.79
CA ASN A 5 -32.22 -27.99 -9.21
C ASN A 5 -31.23 -26.92 -8.77
N GLN A 6 -31.52 -26.23 -7.67
CA GLN A 6 -30.51 -25.43 -6.97
C GLN A 6 -29.63 -26.35 -6.11
N PRO A 7 -28.30 -26.16 -6.12
CA PRO A 7 -27.38 -27.00 -5.37
C PRO A 7 -27.63 -26.87 -3.85
N GLN A 8 -27.66 -28.00 -3.15
CA GLN A 8 -27.88 -28.09 -1.71
C GLN A 8 -26.60 -27.94 -0.89
N LYS A 9 -26.78 -27.73 0.43
CA LYS A 9 -25.73 -27.35 1.39
C LYS A 9 -24.54 -28.32 1.43
N SER A 10 -24.76 -29.60 1.15
CA SER A 10 -23.77 -30.68 1.18
C SER A 10 -23.53 -31.32 -0.19
N ASP A 11 -23.85 -30.63 -1.29
CA ASP A 11 -23.66 -31.19 -2.63
C ASP A 11 -22.16 -31.33 -2.94
N ALA A 12 -21.72 -32.57 -3.14
CA ALA A 12 -20.37 -32.87 -3.61
C ALA A 12 -20.27 -32.55 -5.11
N VAL A 13 -19.34 -31.67 -5.49
CA VAL A 13 -19.07 -31.35 -6.89
C VAL A 13 -17.88 -32.17 -7.37
N LEU A 14 -18.15 -33.15 -8.25
CA LEU A 14 -17.11 -33.88 -8.96
C LEU A 14 -16.79 -33.16 -10.27
N GLY A 15 -15.74 -32.32 -10.27
CA GLY A 15 -15.23 -31.75 -11.52
C GLY A 15 -14.44 -30.45 -11.34
N GLY A 16 -13.11 -30.56 -11.38
CA GLY A 16 -12.18 -29.45 -11.60
C GLY A 16 -10.95 -29.97 -12.33
N GLN A 17 -10.43 -29.22 -13.31
CA GLN A 17 -9.30 -29.64 -14.17
C GLN A 17 -7.94 -29.73 -13.46
N ASN A 18 -7.89 -29.73 -12.13
CA ASN A 18 -6.65 -29.92 -11.37
C ASN A 18 -6.58 -31.36 -10.87
N SER A 19 -5.43 -32.01 -11.07
CA SER A 19 -5.15 -33.35 -10.53
C SER A 19 -5.30 -33.34 -9.01
N VAL A 20 -6.24 -34.14 -8.51
CA VAL A 20 -6.54 -34.26 -7.09
C VAL A 20 -5.59 -35.29 -6.46
N PRO A 21 -4.94 -35.02 -5.32
CA PRO A 21 -4.26 -36.04 -4.53
C PRO A 21 -5.30 -37.03 -3.97
N ALA A 22 -5.04 -38.33 -4.10
CA ALA A 22 -5.88 -39.38 -3.53
C ALA A 22 -6.05 -39.17 -2.01
N ASN A 23 -7.30 -39.10 -1.54
CA ASN A 23 -7.77 -39.12 -0.13
C ASN A 23 -8.33 -37.83 0.50
N ILE A 24 -8.76 -36.81 -0.26
CA ILE A 24 -9.60 -35.74 0.30
C ILE A 24 -10.87 -35.58 -0.53
N ALA A 25 -12.02 -35.84 0.09
CA ALA A 25 -13.30 -35.41 -0.45
C ALA A 25 -13.31 -33.88 -0.49
N VAL A 26 -13.30 -33.30 -1.69
CA VAL A 26 -13.54 -31.87 -1.85
C VAL A 26 -15.04 -31.67 -1.59
N LEU A 27 -15.38 -31.21 -0.39
CA LEU A 27 -16.74 -30.76 -0.09
C LEU A 27 -17.08 -29.67 -1.11
N GLY A 28 -18.02 -29.97 -2.01
CA GLY A 28 -18.58 -28.99 -2.92
C GLY A 28 -19.57 -28.09 -2.18
N GLY A 29 -20.26 -27.24 -2.93
CA GLY A 29 -21.37 -26.48 -2.36
C GLY A 29 -20.93 -25.34 -1.43
N LEU A 30 -21.85 -24.96 -0.54
CA LEU A 30 -21.65 -23.89 0.43
C LEU A 30 -20.57 -24.24 1.47
N GLU A 31 -20.47 -25.50 1.89
CA GLU A 31 -19.44 -25.96 2.84
C GLU A 31 -18.03 -25.86 2.24
N GLY A 32 -17.88 -26.17 0.94
CA GLY A 32 -16.63 -25.96 0.21
C GLY A 32 -16.20 -24.50 0.11
N VAL A 33 -17.18 -23.59 0.01
CA VAL A 33 -16.94 -22.14 0.06
C VAL A 33 -16.46 -21.72 1.45
N GLN A 34 -17.11 -22.18 2.52
CA GLN A 34 -16.73 -21.87 3.91
C GLN A 34 -15.32 -22.37 4.25
N MET A 35 -14.98 -23.60 3.85
CA MET A 35 -13.65 -24.17 4.08
C MET A 35 -12.55 -23.38 3.37
N ARG A 36 -12.79 -22.95 2.12
CA ARG A 36 -11.84 -22.11 1.38
C ARG A 36 -11.75 -20.69 1.94
N LEU A 37 -12.84 -20.14 2.46
CA LEU A 37 -12.86 -18.85 3.16
C LEU A 37 -11.99 -18.85 4.43
N ALA A 38 -11.90 -20.00 5.11
CA ALA A 38 -11.06 -20.23 6.28
C ALA A 38 -9.61 -20.62 5.96
N SER A 39 -9.27 -20.88 4.69
CA SER A 39 -7.93 -21.27 4.28
C SER A 39 -6.89 -20.16 4.51
N ALA A 40 -5.61 -20.53 4.60
CA ALA A 40 -4.52 -19.55 4.70
C ALA A 40 -4.24 -18.83 3.35
N ASN A 41 -4.66 -19.43 2.22
CA ASN A 41 -4.39 -18.91 0.90
C ASN A 41 -5.40 -17.83 0.50
N LEU A 42 -4.91 -16.60 0.33
CA LEU A 42 -5.77 -15.47 0.03
C LEU A 42 -6.48 -15.58 -1.33
N LYS A 43 -5.86 -16.20 -2.32
CA LYS A 43 -6.46 -16.40 -3.65
C LYS A 43 -7.70 -17.30 -3.57
N ASP A 44 -7.62 -18.36 -2.77
CA ASP A 44 -8.72 -19.31 -2.59
C ASP A 44 -9.89 -18.68 -1.85
N ARG A 45 -9.60 -17.85 -0.83
CA ARG A 45 -10.62 -17.09 -0.08
C ARG A 45 -11.37 -16.10 -0.99
N VAL A 46 -10.65 -15.35 -1.81
CA VAL A 46 -11.26 -14.38 -2.76
C VAL A 46 -12.10 -15.10 -3.81
N SER A 47 -11.61 -16.22 -4.35
CA SER A 47 -12.37 -17.04 -5.30
C SER A 47 -13.64 -17.62 -4.67
N ALA A 48 -13.57 -18.08 -3.41
CA ALA A 48 -14.70 -18.64 -2.69
C ALA A 48 -15.83 -17.62 -2.48
N ILE A 49 -15.51 -16.36 -2.18
CA ILE A 49 -16.51 -15.27 -2.06
C ILE A 49 -17.25 -15.05 -3.37
N SER A 50 -16.52 -15.03 -4.50
CA SER A 50 -17.15 -14.87 -5.81
C SER A 50 -18.06 -16.06 -6.16
N GLU A 51 -17.74 -17.25 -5.68
CA GLU A 51 -18.56 -18.45 -5.87
C GLU A 51 -19.77 -18.49 -4.93
N ALA A 52 -19.68 -17.90 -3.74
CA ALA A 52 -20.71 -17.92 -2.70
C ALA A 52 -22.09 -17.51 -3.24
N LEU A 53 -22.16 -16.46 -4.07
CA LEU A 53 -23.43 -15.97 -4.63
C LEU A 53 -24.20 -16.99 -5.49
N LYS A 54 -23.54 -18.06 -5.97
CA LYS A 54 -24.21 -19.15 -6.70
C LYS A 54 -25.14 -19.98 -5.82
N TYR A 55 -24.98 -19.91 -4.49
CA TYR A 55 -25.73 -20.67 -3.51
C TYR A 55 -26.89 -19.88 -2.87
N GLY A 56 -27.39 -18.85 -3.56
CA GLY A 56 -28.58 -18.08 -3.16
C GLY A 56 -28.40 -17.33 -1.84
N ASN A 57 -29.44 -17.28 -1.01
CA ASN A 57 -29.46 -16.50 0.24
C ASN A 57 -28.35 -16.93 1.22
N ALA A 58 -28.12 -18.23 1.38
CA ALA A 58 -27.05 -18.73 2.26
C ALA A 58 -25.65 -18.29 1.77
N GLY A 59 -25.48 -18.18 0.46
CA GLY A 59 -24.28 -17.64 -0.15
C GLY A 59 -24.11 -16.14 0.07
N LEU A 60 -25.20 -15.40 -0.10
CA LEU A 60 -25.26 -13.96 0.13
C LEU A 60 -24.94 -13.60 1.58
N ASP A 61 -25.43 -14.36 2.56
CA ASP A 61 -25.12 -14.20 3.98
C ASP A 61 -23.60 -14.33 4.22
N LEU A 62 -22.93 -15.28 3.57
CA LEU A 62 -21.47 -15.43 3.65
C LEU A 62 -20.72 -14.24 3.04
N VAL A 63 -21.23 -13.66 1.95
CA VAL A 63 -20.63 -12.46 1.35
C VAL A 63 -20.83 -11.26 2.28
N ILE A 64 -22.00 -11.11 2.91
CA ILE A 64 -22.27 -10.08 3.90
C ILE A 64 -21.35 -10.26 5.12
N GLU A 65 -21.21 -11.47 5.65
CA GLU A 65 -20.30 -11.77 6.76
C GLU A 65 -18.84 -11.45 6.40
N SER A 66 -18.45 -11.71 5.15
CA SER A 66 -17.13 -11.39 4.63
C SER A 66 -16.82 -9.88 4.60
N LEU A 67 -17.81 -9.00 4.68
CA LEU A 67 -17.62 -7.56 4.88
C LEU A 67 -16.99 -7.22 6.24
N ARG A 68 -17.00 -8.15 7.21
CA ARG A 68 -16.35 -7.99 8.52
C ARG A 68 -15.00 -8.71 8.61
N ASN A 69 -14.49 -9.25 7.49
CA ASN A 69 -13.24 -10.00 7.48
C ASN A 69 -12.02 -9.09 7.72
N LYS A 70 -11.03 -9.58 8.48
CA LYS A 70 -9.77 -8.88 8.76
C LYS A 70 -8.92 -8.63 7.51
N SER A 71 -9.03 -9.47 6.48
CA SER A 71 -8.28 -9.29 5.24
C SER A 71 -8.97 -8.27 4.32
N TRP A 72 -8.29 -7.16 4.02
CA TRP A 72 -8.84 -6.10 3.17
C TRP A 72 -9.20 -6.58 1.76
N GLN A 73 -8.49 -7.58 1.21
CA GLN A 73 -8.75 -8.09 -0.14
C GLN A 73 -10.06 -8.88 -0.18
N VAL A 74 -10.28 -9.73 0.82
CA VAL A 74 -11.50 -10.52 1.02
C VAL A 74 -12.69 -9.59 1.25
N GLN A 75 -12.52 -8.62 2.14
CA GLN A 75 -13.53 -7.61 2.46
C GLN A 75 -13.89 -6.73 1.25
N ARG A 76 -12.89 -6.27 0.49
CA ARG A 76 -13.07 -5.46 -0.72
C ARG A 76 -13.80 -6.26 -1.80
N GLN A 77 -13.49 -7.54 -1.96
CA GLN A 77 -14.19 -8.39 -2.91
C GLN A 77 -15.67 -8.51 -2.57
N ALA A 78 -15.99 -8.77 -1.29
CA ALA A 78 -17.37 -8.78 -0.81
C ALA A 78 -18.09 -7.45 -1.06
N TYR A 79 -17.43 -6.31 -0.78
CA TYR A 79 -17.98 -4.99 -1.07
C TYR A 79 -18.29 -4.79 -2.57
N LEU A 80 -17.36 -5.18 -3.45
CA LEU A 80 -17.52 -5.03 -4.90
C LEU A 80 -18.69 -5.84 -5.45
N LEU A 81 -18.96 -7.01 -4.87
CA LEU A 81 -20.09 -7.86 -5.24
C LEU A 81 -21.43 -7.27 -4.79
N LEU A 82 -21.45 -6.62 -3.63
CA LEU A 82 -22.68 -6.15 -2.98
C LEU A 82 -23.04 -4.69 -3.29
N LYS A 83 -22.08 -3.83 -3.65
CA LYS A 83 -22.26 -2.36 -3.76
C LYS A 83 -23.37 -1.88 -4.70
N ASN A 84 -23.73 -2.70 -5.70
CA ASN A 84 -24.74 -2.35 -6.70
C ASN A 84 -26.08 -3.09 -6.47
N GLN A 85 -26.18 -3.89 -5.40
CA GLN A 85 -27.38 -4.65 -5.10
C GLN A 85 -28.34 -3.83 -4.22
N ASN A 86 -29.64 -4.01 -4.45
CA ASN A 86 -30.69 -3.15 -3.87
C ASN A 86 -31.40 -3.75 -2.65
N GLU A 87 -31.00 -4.94 -2.20
CA GLU A 87 -31.63 -5.62 -1.07
C GLU A 87 -31.42 -4.85 0.25
N SER A 88 -32.45 -4.86 1.12
CA SER A 88 -32.44 -4.13 2.39
C SER A 88 -31.31 -4.58 3.32
N GLN A 89 -31.10 -5.88 3.44
CA GLN A 89 -30.02 -6.49 4.23
C GLN A 89 -28.62 -6.03 3.80
N ILE A 90 -28.41 -5.90 2.48
CA ILE A 90 -27.14 -5.42 1.92
C ILE A 90 -26.94 -3.95 2.23
N LYS A 91 -27.99 -3.13 2.08
CA LYS A 91 -27.91 -1.69 2.41
C LYS A 91 -27.53 -1.48 3.86
N ILE A 92 -28.11 -2.24 4.79
CA ILE A 92 -27.77 -2.19 6.22
C ILE A 92 -26.31 -2.61 6.45
N ALA A 93 -25.90 -3.76 5.91
CA ALA A 93 -24.52 -4.24 6.05
C ALA A 93 -23.48 -3.27 5.48
N LEU A 94 -23.76 -2.67 4.31
CA LEU A 94 -22.91 -1.64 3.72
C LEU A 94 -22.91 -0.34 4.53
N GLN A 95 -24.01 0.02 5.18
CA GLN A 95 -24.09 1.18 6.07
C GLN A 95 -23.25 0.96 7.35
N GLU A 96 -23.37 -0.21 7.99
CA GLU A 96 -22.54 -0.60 9.15
C GLU A 96 -21.05 -0.65 8.80
N LEU A 97 -20.73 -1.18 7.62
CA LEU A 97 -19.36 -1.20 7.15
C LEU A 97 -18.82 0.22 6.90
N LYS A 98 -19.63 1.15 6.38
CA LYS A 98 -19.23 2.57 6.21
C LYS A 98 -18.96 3.25 7.55
N THR A 99 -19.68 2.90 8.62
CA THR A 99 -19.48 3.49 9.95
C THR A 99 -18.35 2.80 10.73
N SER A 100 -18.15 1.49 10.51
CA SER A 100 -17.11 0.69 11.16
C SER A 100 -15.72 0.85 10.54
N TYR A 101 -15.61 1.32 9.29
CA TYR A 101 -14.32 1.43 8.65
C TYR A 101 -13.41 2.49 9.32
N PRO A 102 -12.21 2.10 9.80
CA PRO A 102 -11.26 3.04 10.37
C PRO A 102 -10.72 4.06 9.34
N TYR A 103 -10.91 3.82 8.04
CA TYR A 103 -10.38 4.68 6.97
C TYR A 103 -11.22 5.92 6.67
N ARG A 104 -12.41 6.09 7.28
CA ARG A 104 -13.27 7.26 7.03
C ARG A 104 -13.29 8.29 8.15
N GLN A 105 -12.65 8.01 9.26
CA GLN A 105 -12.37 9.00 10.30
C GLN A 105 -10.97 9.57 10.06
N VAL A 106 -10.78 10.26 8.92
CA VAL A 106 -9.60 11.10 8.75
C VAL A 106 -9.82 12.34 9.61
N HIS A 107 -9.44 12.22 10.87
CA HIS A 107 -9.38 13.35 11.78
C HIS A 107 -7.95 13.87 11.78
N HIS A 108 -7.83 15.20 11.77
CA HIS A 108 -6.57 15.83 12.14
C HIS A 108 -6.13 15.27 13.50
N LYS A 109 -4.97 14.62 13.54
CA LYS A 109 -4.48 13.95 14.76
C LYS A 109 -3.60 14.88 15.58
N TYR A 110 -2.71 15.61 14.92
CA TYR A 110 -1.82 16.61 15.51
C TYR A 110 -1.17 17.46 14.42
N THR A 111 -0.65 18.62 14.81
CA THR A 111 0.21 19.48 13.99
C THR A 111 1.63 19.44 14.55
N LEU A 112 2.63 19.31 13.69
CA LEU A 112 4.03 19.51 14.06
C LEU A 112 4.32 21.02 13.98
N ASN A 113 4.29 21.69 15.13
CA ASN A 113 4.60 23.11 15.23
C ASN A 113 6.11 23.33 15.04
N ASP A 114 6.52 24.47 14.48
CA ASP A 114 7.93 24.82 14.18
C ASP A 114 8.64 23.87 13.19
N GLY A 115 7.87 23.40 12.20
CA GLY A 115 8.32 22.51 11.14
C GLY A 115 9.45 23.10 10.29
N HIS A 116 9.12 23.90 9.29
CA HIS A 116 10.08 24.51 8.36
C HIS A 116 9.92 26.02 8.32
N SER A 117 11.01 26.76 8.08
CA SER A 117 10.99 28.23 8.06
C SER A 117 10.56 28.82 6.72
N GLN A 118 10.55 28.01 5.66
CA GLN A 118 10.08 28.36 4.33
C GLN A 118 9.07 27.33 3.80
N LYS A 119 8.58 27.57 2.58
CA LYS A 119 7.57 26.74 1.93
C LYS A 119 7.97 25.27 1.93
N PHE A 120 7.06 24.46 2.46
CA PHE A 120 7.12 23.03 2.37
C PHE A 120 7.04 22.57 0.91
N ALA A 121 7.87 21.62 0.53
CA ALA A 121 7.94 21.12 -0.85
C ALA A 121 7.52 19.65 -0.98
N SER A 122 7.99 18.77 -0.09
CA SER A 122 7.74 17.33 -0.22
C SER A 122 7.78 16.60 1.13
N LEU A 123 7.01 15.51 1.25
CA LEU A 123 7.01 14.62 2.41
C LEU A 123 7.04 13.16 1.99
N THR A 124 7.58 12.31 2.85
CA THR A 124 7.46 10.86 2.75
C THR A 124 7.37 10.22 4.13
N ILE A 125 6.78 9.02 4.20
CA ILE A 125 6.59 8.27 5.45
C ILE A 125 7.37 6.96 5.35
N SER A 126 8.18 6.68 6.36
CA SER A 126 8.81 5.38 6.56
C SER A 126 8.01 4.58 7.58
N ASN A 127 7.39 3.50 7.13
CA ASN A 127 6.73 2.55 8.03
C ASN A 127 7.76 1.70 8.79
N ALA A 128 8.94 1.45 8.22
CA ALA A 128 9.98 0.61 8.84
C ALA A 128 10.57 1.27 10.10
N ARG A 129 10.76 2.60 10.07
CA ARG A 129 11.29 3.36 11.22
C ARG A 129 10.22 4.17 11.96
N ASN A 130 8.97 4.10 11.51
CA ASN A 130 7.87 4.92 11.99
C ASN A 130 8.20 6.43 12.01
N MET A 131 8.74 6.92 10.89
CA MET A 131 9.22 8.29 10.75
C MET A 131 8.50 9.04 9.63
N LEU A 132 8.27 10.33 9.84
CA LEU A 132 7.89 11.28 8.79
C LEU A 132 9.12 12.07 8.38
N ILE A 133 9.31 12.23 7.08
CA ILE A 133 10.43 13.00 6.52
C ILE A 133 9.84 14.13 5.69
N THR A 134 10.30 15.34 5.92
CA THR A 134 9.81 16.55 5.25
C THR A 134 10.98 17.30 4.63
N SER A 135 10.74 17.92 3.47
CA SER A 135 11.69 18.81 2.83
C SER A 135 11.07 20.18 2.54
N SER A 136 11.90 21.20 2.51
CA SER A 136 11.47 22.59 2.32
C SER A 136 12.45 23.40 1.49
N GLU A 137 11.98 24.57 1.07
CA GLU A 137 12.78 25.61 0.44
C GLU A 137 13.83 26.21 1.39
N ASP A 138 13.71 25.99 2.71
CA ASP A 138 14.71 26.35 3.73
C ASP A 138 16.02 25.54 3.66
N SER A 139 16.14 24.69 2.64
CA SER A 139 17.29 23.80 2.39
C SER A 139 17.48 22.73 3.45
N GLN A 140 16.46 22.44 4.27
CA GLN A 140 16.51 21.39 5.28
C GLN A 140 15.63 20.20 4.89
N ILE A 141 16.08 19.01 5.30
CA ILE A 141 15.27 17.80 5.34
C ILE A 141 15.14 17.40 6.80
N LYS A 142 13.93 17.42 7.34
CA LYS A 142 13.65 17.14 8.75
C LYS A 142 13.02 15.77 8.92
N PHE A 143 13.41 15.09 9.98
CA PHE A 143 12.99 13.73 10.31
C PHE A 143 12.25 13.75 11.64
N TRP A 144 11.02 13.27 11.65
CA TRP A 144 10.11 13.34 12.79
C TRP A 144 9.71 11.94 13.23
N ASN A 145 9.65 11.70 14.53
CA ASN A 145 9.09 10.48 15.08
C ASN A 145 7.55 10.58 15.07
N LEU A 146 6.86 9.62 14.46
CA LEU A 146 5.39 9.67 14.37
C LEU A 146 4.68 9.34 15.69
N ASP A 147 5.35 8.64 16.61
CA ASP A 147 4.83 8.30 17.94
C ASP A 147 5.04 9.45 18.93
N THR A 148 6.29 9.93 19.07
CA THR A 148 6.63 10.99 20.03
C THR A 148 6.31 12.39 19.51
N LYS A 149 6.20 12.56 18.18
CA LYS A 149 5.97 13.84 17.49
C LYS A 149 7.15 14.80 17.59
N GLU A 150 8.34 14.28 17.89
CA GLU A 150 9.55 15.07 18.07
C GLU A 150 10.44 15.02 16.82
N LEU A 151 11.20 16.09 16.63
CA LEU A 151 12.26 16.16 15.61
C LEU A 151 13.43 15.28 16.05
N ILE A 152 13.79 14.29 15.24
CA ILE A 152 14.87 13.35 15.49
C ILE A 152 16.21 13.94 15.03
N TYR A 153 16.27 14.42 13.78
CA TYR A 153 17.43 15.10 13.22
C TYR A 153 17.07 15.87 11.94
N THR A 154 18.02 16.68 11.48
CA THR A 154 17.91 17.48 10.25
C THR A 154 19.14 17.23 9.38
N LEU A 155 18.90 16.99 8.08
CA LEU A 155 19.95 17.04 7.06
C LEU A 155 19.91 18.41 6.38
N VAL A 156 21.08 19.02 6.23
CA VAL A 156 21.21 20.35 5.62
C VAL A 156 21.70 20.21 4.19
N ASN A 157 21.02 20.88 3.28
CA ASN A 157 21.40 21.04 1.89
C ASN A 157 21.90 22.46 1.62
N ASN A 158 22.63 22.61 0.52
CA ASN A 158 23.12 23.90 0.05
C ASN A 158 22.08 24.66 -0.80
N SER A 159 20.89 24.10 -0.98
CA SER A 159 19.82 24.67 -1.80
C SER A 159 18.47 24.08 -1.42
N SER A 160 17.40 24.77 -1.81
CA SER A 160 16.01 24.36 -1.62
C SER A 160 15.75 22.95 -2.12
N VAL A 161 15.13 22.11 -1.29
CA VAL A 161 14.86 20.71 -1.60
C VAL A 161 13.41 20.53 -2.02
N LYS A 162 13.20 20.30 -3.31
CA LYS A 162 11.86 20.23 -3.92
C LYS A 162 11.23 18.85 -3.81
N SER A 163 12.04 17.79 -3.79
CA SER A 163 11.53 16.43 -3.77
C SER A 163 12.45 15.51 -2.97
N ILE A 164 11.84 14.58 -2.23
CA ILE A 164 12.51 13.53 -1.48
C ILE A 164 11.85 12.18 -1.73
N SER A 165 12.62 11.10 -1.66
CA SER A 165 12.12 9.72 -1.74
C SER A 165 13.00 8.80 -0.88
N ILE A 166 12.37 7.87 -0.17
CA ILE A 166 13.03 6.91 0.73
C ILE A 166 12.88 5.49 0.20
N ASP A 167 13.83 4.63 0.51
CA ASP A 167 13.75 3.20 0.18
C ASP A 167 12.81 2.44 1.14
N SER A 168 12.47 1.20 0.78
CA SER A 168 11.58 0.36 1.59
C SER A 168 12.15 0.02 2.96
N ASP A 169 13.48 -0.09 3.06
CA ASP A 169 14.17 -0.51 4.28
C ASP A 169 14.58 0.71 5.13
N ALA A 170 14.26 1.92 4.66
CA ALA A 170 14.56 3.19 5.27
C ALA A 170 16.05 3.41 5.58
N GLN A 171 16.93 2.79 4.81
CA GLN A 171 18.39 2.95 4.92
C GLN A 171 18.88 4.15 4.10
N PHE A 172 18.19 4.48 3.01
CA PHE A 172 18.65 5.47 2.06
C PHE A 172 17.54 6.44 1.69
N LEU A 173 17.94 7.69 1.49
CA LEU A 173 17.08 8.75 0.99
C LEU A 173 17.72 9.42 -0.22
N VAL A 174 16.92 9.71 -1.23
CA VAL A 174 17.31 10.62 -2.30
C VAL A 174 16.57 11.94 -2.20
N SER A 175 17.28 13.01 -2.50
CA SER A 175 16.73 14.36 -2.56
C SER A 175 17.11 15.05 -3.87
N GLY A 176 16.23 15.90 -4.38
CA GLY A 176 16.49 16.77 -5.52
C GLY A 176 15.86 18.15 -5.33
N GLY A 177 16.47 19.17 -5.93
CA GLY A 177 16.01 20.54 -5.79
C GLY A 177 16.63 21.54 -6.75
N ASN A 178 16.72 22.79 -6.31
CA ASN A 178 17.13 23.93 -7.16
C ASN A 178 18.62 23.91 -7.52
N ASP A 179 19.45 23.15 -6.81
CA ASP A 179 20.88 22.99 -7.15
C ASP A 179 21.11 22.11 -8.38
N CYS A 180 20.05 21.57 -8.99
CA CYS A 180 20.11 20.67 -10.15
C CYS A 180 20.81 19.33 -9.86
N LEU A 181 21.04 19.00 -8.58
CA LEU A 181 21.74 17.80 -8.14
C LEU A 181 20.76 16.81 -7.51
N VAL A 182 20.93 15.52 -7.83
CA VAL A 182 20.29 14.45 -7.07
C VAL A 182 21.29 13.97 -6.03
N LYS A 183 20.91 13.96 -4.75
CA LYS A 183 21.77 13.55 -3.64
C LYS A 183 21.25 12.27 -3.01
N LEU A 184 22.16 11.35 -2.68
CA LEU A 184 21.87 10.09 -1.99
C LEU A 184 22.48 10.13 -0.59
N TRP A 185 21.64 9.90 0.41
CA TRP A 185 21.97 9.98 1.82
C TRP A 185 21.89 8.59 2.47
N ASN A 186 22.82 8.30 3.38
CA ASN A 186 22.72 7.19 4.30
C ASN A 186 21.98 7.67 5.56
N LEU A 187 20.87 7.03 5.92
CA LEU A 187 20.07 7.44 7.07
C LEU A 187 20.60 6.91 8.41
N ASP A 188 21.50 5.93 8.39
CA ASP A 188 22.17 5.41 9.59
C ASP A 188 23.37 6.27 9.96
N THR A 189 24.23 6.60 8.99
CA THR A 189 25.38 7.49 9.22
C THR A 189 25.01 8.96 9.18
N LYS A 190 23.86 9.31 8.58
CA LYS A 190 23.37 10.68 8.33
C LYS A 190 24.26 11.47 7.38
N GLU A 191 24.98 10.78 6.51
CA GLU A 191 25.94 11.37 5.59
C GLU A 191 25.47 11.33 4.14
N LEU A 192 25.95 12.30 3.36
CA LEU A 192 25.80 12.32 1.91
C LEU A 192 26.78 11.31 1.29
N ILE A 193 26.25 10.24 0.71
CA ILE A 193 27.05 9.18 0.08
C ILE A 193 27.46 9.59 -1.34
N HIS A 194 26.52 10.17 -2.08
CA HIS A 194 26.74 10.44 -3.50
C HIS A 194 25.92 11.62 -4.01
N THR A 195 26.51 12.35 -4.96
CA THR A 195 25.86 13.44 -5.67
C THR A 195 25.87 13.14 -7.16
N PHE A 196 24.69 12.96 -7.74
CA PHE A 196 24.54 12.75 -9.17
C PHE A 196 24.36 14.08 -9.89
N VAL A 197 25.32 14.37 -10.76
CA VAL A 197 25.29 15.52 -11.67
C VAL A 197 24.57 15.13 -12.97
N GLY A 198 24.10 16.14 -13.70
CA GLY A 198 23.74 15.98 -15.12
C GLY A 198 22.41 16.60 -15.53
N HIS A 199 21.58 17.09 -14.61
CA HIS A 199 20.47 17.96 -14.96
C HIS A 199 20.97 19.40 -15.13
N SER A 200 20.40 20.14 -16.07
CA SER A 200 20.75 21.55 -16.33
C SER A 200 19.75 22.54 -15.73
N SER A 201 18.75 22.06 -14.99
CA SER A 201 17.75 22.88 -14.30
C SER A 201 17.23 22.19 -13.04
N SER A 202 16.38 22.89 -12.28
CA SER A 202 15.77 22.41 -11.03
C SER A 202 15.20 21.01 -11.16
N ILE A 203 15.40 20.18 -10.15
CA ILE A 203 14.80 18.84 -10.06
C ILE A 203 13.48 18.97 -9.31
N GLU A 204 12.40 18.64 -9.99
CA GLU A 204 11.04 18.76 -9.44
C GLU A 204 10.55 17.44 -8.82
N SER A 205 11.13 16.31 -9.22
CA SER A 205 10.73 15.01 -8.70
C SER A 205 11.90 14.03 -8.67
N VAL A 206 12.00 13.28 -7.57
CA VAL A 206 12.87 12.11 -7.45
C VAL A 206 12.05 10.90 -7.03
N SER A 207 12.45 9.73 -7.50
CA SER A 207 11.87 8.45 -7.10
C SER A 207 12.97 7.41 -6.94
N LEU A 208 12.86 6.61 -5.88
CA LEU A 208 13.78 5.55 -5.57
C LEU A 208 13.02 4.23 -5.44
N ASN A 209 13.54 3.18 -6.07
CA ASN A 209 12.95 1.84 -5.96
C ASN A 209 13.51 1.07 -4.75
N SER A 210 12.81 0.00 -4.35
CA SER A 210 13.26 -0.93 -3.32
C SER A 210 14.69 -1.42 -3.58
N TYR A 211 15.52 -1.43 -2.54
CA TYR A 211 16.96 -1.75 -2.57
C TYR A 211 17.85 -0.72 -3.29
N CYS A 212 17.37 0.51 -3.54
CA CYS A 212 18.14 1.62 -4.12
C CYS A 212 18.74 1.35 -5.51
N ARG A 213 18.26 0.33 -6.23
CA ARG A 213 18.86 -0.10 -7.50
C ARG A 213 18.59 0.89 -8.61
N LEU A 214 17.47 1.62 -8.53
CA LEU A 214 17.06 2.61 -9.53
C LEU A 214 16.68 3.91 -8.86
N ILE A 215 17.29 5.00 -9.35
CA ILE A 215 16.97 6.37 -9.00
C ILE A 215 16.50 7.07 -10.28
N ALA A 216 15.29 7.58 -10.26
CA ALA A 216 14.71 8.38 -11.34
C ALA A 216 14.61 9.84 -10.89
N SER A 217 14.95 10.78 -11.76
CA SER A 217 14.81 12.22 -11.51
C SER A 217 14.17 12.92 -12.72
N GLY A 218 13.17 13.76 -12.45
CA GLY A 218 12.54 14.64 -13.43
C GLY A 218 12.89 16.10 -13.14
N SER A 219 13.25 16.85 -14.19
CA SER A 219 13.74 18.22 -14.08
C SER A 219 13.03 19.19 -15.03
N LEU A 220 13.07 20.48 -14.70
CA LEU A 220 12.68 21.58 -15.58
C LEU A 220 13.52 21.67 -16.86
N ASP A 221 14.64 20.94 -16.96
CA ASP A 221 15.38 20.79 -18.22
C ASP A 221 14.64 19.94 -19.28
N LYS A 222 13.40 19.55 -18.99
CA LYS A 222 12.51 18.74 -19.83
C LYS A 222 13.02 17.30 -20.03
N THR A 223 13.88 16.81 -19.15
CA THR A 223 14.40 15.45 -19.20
C THR A 223 14.07 14.65 -17.95
N VAL A 224 14.01 13.33 -18.14
CA VAL A 224 13.99 12.34 -17.06
C VAL A 224 15.28 11.55 -17.15
N LYS A 225 16.00 11.44 -16.03
CA LYS A 225 17.25 10.67 -15.95
C LYS A 225 17.08 9.52 -14.98
N ASN A 226 17.35 8.31 -15.47
CA ASN A 226 17.38 7.10 -14.68
C ASN A 226 18.84 6.70 -14.42
N ARG A 227 19.15 6.36 -13.17
CA ARG A 227 20.49 5.95 -12.74
C ARG A 227 20.40 4.64 -12.00
N LYS A 228 21.37 3.77 -12.25
CA LYS A 228 21.58 2.55 -11.45
C LYS A 228 22.61 2.86 -10.39
N SER A 229 22.30 2.58 -9.12
CA SER A 229 23.36 2.46 -8.12
C SER A 229 23.99 1.08 -8.33
N ASN A 230 25.25 1.05 -8.76
CA ASN A 230 26.01 -0.20 -8.73
C ASN A 230 26.27 -0.46 -7.25
N GLY A 231 25.64 -1.48 -6.67
CA GLY A 231 25.69 -1.83 -5.24
C GLY A 231 27.10 -2.15 -4.69
N THR A 232 28.15 -1.85 -5.44
CA THR A 232 29.57 -2.01 -5.08
C THR A 232 30.16 -0.77 -4.40
N ASN A 233 29.58 0.43 -4.56
CA ASN A 233 30.14 1.67 -3.99
C ASN A 233 29.45 2.15 -2.70
N ILE A 234 28.57 1.34 -2.11
CA ILE A 234 27.85 1.67 -0.87
C ILE A 234 28.41 0.89 0.35
N LYS A 235 29.58 0.27 0.18
CA LYS A 235 30.38 -0.31 1.25
C LYS A 235 31.80 0.21 1.14
N ALA A 236 32.11 1.23 1.92
CA ALA A 236 33.47 1.57 2.35
C ALA A 236 33.34 2.12 3.78
#